data_AF-A0A8H5C406-F1
#
_entry.id   AF-A0A8H5C406-F1
#
_cell.length_a   1.000
_cell.length_b   1.000
_cell.length_c   1.000
_cell.angle_alpha   90.00
_cell.angle_beta   90.00
_cell.angle_gamma   90.00
#
_symmetry.space_group_name_H-M   'P 1'
#
loop_
_entity.id
_entity.type
_entity.pdbx_description
1 polymer ?
#
loop_
_entity_poly.entity_id
_entity_poly.type
_entity_poly.pdbx_seq_one_letter_code
_entity_poly.pdbx_strand_id
1 'polypeptide(L)'
;MEEDLRWWLNQLQLEFLGLQITQPPPLDESTVLYVDASTSWGIGLILNNRWLAWELKPHWAGEGCHIGWAEMVAVELALLTLITSHVNNTHIRILSDNQGVVGALKAGYSHGPAQNASLCCIVALMQEHSIWITVEWLPSASNLTDEPSRGLFPSRDTLHPRPPKLPKELSPYICKPVDFHDPCITTI
;
A
#
# COMPACT_ATOMS: atom_id res chain seq x y z
N MET A 1 19.24 -2.46 16.29
CA MET A 1 20.73 -2.39 16.36
C MET A 1 21.39 -3.58 15.68
N GLU A 2 21.18 -4.83 16.11
CA GLU A 2 21.81 -5.97 15.42
C GLU A 2 21.25 -6.22 14.01
N GLU A 3 19.94 -6.05 13.81
CA GLU A 3 19.31 -6.12 12.48
C GLU A 3 19.78 -5.01 11.54
N ASP A 4 19.85 -3.76 12.02
CA ASP A 4 20.33 -2.63 11.21
C ASP A 4 21.77 -2.85 10.75
N LEU A 5 22.64 -3.39 11.62
CA LEU A 5 24.02 -3.72 11.27
C LEU A 5 24.10 -4.85 10.25
N ARG A 6 23.26 -5.89 10.36
CA ARG A 6 23.16 -6.94 9.35
C ARG A 6 22.64 -6.40 8.03
N TRP A 7 21.65 -5.51 8.06
CA TRP A 7 21.13 -4.84 6.88
C TRP A 7 22.25 -4.06 6.19
N TRP A 8 22.97 -3.20 6.93
CA TRP A 8 24.10 -2.44 6.37
C TRP A 8 25.20 -3.34 5.82
N LEU A 9 25.56 -4.41 6.54
CA LEU A 9 26.56 -5.36 6.05
C LEU A 9 26.14 -5.99 4.73
N ASN A 10 24.87 -6.41 4.60
CA ASN A 10 24.33 -6.96 3.36
C ASN A 10 24.32 -5.93 2.23
N GLN A 11 23.91 -4.68 2.50
CA GLN A 11 23.91 -3.61 1.50
C GLN A 11 25.33 -3.27 1.01
N LEU A 12 26.30 -3.22 1.94
CA LEU A 12 27.68 -2.90 1.63
C LEU A 12 28.43 -4.03 0.89
N GLN A 13 27.82 -5.21 0.77
CA GLN A 13 28.35 -6.36 0.03
C GLN A 13 27.80 -6.47 -1.40
N LEU A 14 26.87 -5.62 -1.81
CA LEU A 14 26.33 -5.62 -3.17
C LEU A 14 27.40 -5.16 -4.19
N GLU A 15 27.44 -5.79 -5.37
CA GLU A 15 28.39 -5.44 -6.44
C GLU A 15 28.25 -3.99 -6.92
N PHE A 16 27.04 -3.44 -6.84
CA PHE A 16 26.75 -2.04 -7.09
C PHE A 16 26.24 -1.37 -5.82
N LEU A 17 27.05 -0.44 -5.31
CA LEU A 17 26.82 0.31 -4.08
C LEU A 17 26.40 1.77 -4.36
N GLY A 18 25.85 2.01 -5.55
CA GLY A 18 25.39 3.32 -5.99
C GLY A 18 23.88 3.46 -5.90
N LEU A 19 23.41 4.69 -5.67
CA LEU A 19 22.02 5.06 -5.92
C LEU A 19 22.00 6.02 -7.10
N GLN A 20 21.21 5.73 -8.12
CA GLN A 20 21.05 6.68 -9.23
C GLN A 20 20.12 7.82 -8.77
N ILE A 21 20.72 8.95 -8.37
CA ILE A 21 19.96 10.15 -8.02
C ILE A 21 19.43 10.76 -9.31
N THR A 22 18.17 10.47 -9.62
CA THR A 22 17.44 11.02 -10.76
C THR A 22 16.25 11.82 -10.28
N GLN A 23 15.83 12.81 -11.07
CA GLN A 23 14.54 13.41 -10.83
C GLN A 23 13.45 12.41 -11.21
N PRO A 24 12.34 12.36 -10.45
CA PRO A 24 11.19 11.57 -10.86
C PRO A 24 10.73 12.01 -12.25
N PRO A 25 10.20 11.10 -13.07
CA PRO A 25 9.52 11.49 -14.29
C PRO A 25 8.32 12.39 -13.97
N PRO A 26 7.78 13.12 -14.96
CA PRO A 26 6.54 13.87 -14.78
C PRO A 26 5.43 12.98 -14.20
N LEU A 27 4.59 13.56 -13.36
CA LEU A 27 3.45 12.85 -12.76
C LEU A 27 2.54 12.30 -13.88
N ASP A 28 2.19 11.03 -13.79
CA ASP A 28 1.17 10.43 -14.63
C ASP A 28 -0.22 10.85 -14.14
N GLU A 29 -0.78 11.87 -14.79
CA GLU A 29 -2.13 12.37 -14.52
C GLU A 29 -3.24 11.42 -14.97
N SER A 30 -2.92 10.37 -15.76
CA SER A 30 -3.91 9.42 -16.27
C SER A 30 -4.19 8.27 -15.30
N THR A 31 -3.25 7.97 -14.40
CA THR A 31 -3.42 6.93 -13.39
C THR A 31 -4.00 7.52 -12.12
N VAL A 32 -5.16 7.00 -11.70
CA VAL A 32 -5.83 7.41 -10.47
C VAL A 32 -5.84 6.25 -9.48
N LEU A 33 -5.21 6.46 -8.32
CA LEU A 33 -5.08 5.47 -7.27
C LEU A 33 -5.61 6.03 -5.94
N TYR A 34 -6.59 5.36 -5.36
CA TYR A 34 -7.12 5.63 -4.02
C TYR A 34 -6.77 4.47 -3.08
N VAL A 35 -6.48 4.79 -1.83
CA VAL A 35 -6.29 3.81 -0.75
C VAL A 35 -7.02 4.26 0.51
N ASP A 36 -7.45 3.28 1.29
CA ASP A 36 -8.02 3.49 2.62
C ASP A 36 -7.90 2.22 3.46
N ALA A 37 -7.93 2.36 4.78
CA ALA A 37 -8.08 1.25 5.71
C ALA A 37 -9.11 1.55 6.80
N SER A 38 -9.92 0.57 7.13
CA SER A 38 -10.92 0.64 8.19
C SER A 38 -10.70 -0.45 9.22
N THR A 39 -10.77 -0.07 10.50
CA THR A 39 -10.76 -1.05 11.61
C THR A 39 -12.01 -1.94 11.62
N SER A 40 -13.06 -1.54 10.91
CA SER A 40 -14.33 -2.28 10.85
C SER A 40 -14.25 -3.55 10.01
N TRP A 41 -13.37 -3.58 9.00
CA TRP A 41 -13.23 -4.74 8.12
C TRP A 41 -11.82 -4.91 7.59
N GLY A 42 -11.27 -3.93 6.85
CA GLY A 42 -10.05 -4.19 6.11
C GLY A 42 -9.42 -3.00 5.40
N ILE A 43 -8.73 -3.31 4.30
CA ILE A 43 -8.01 -2.37 3.46
C ILE A 43 -8.67 -2.35 2.08
N GLY A 44 -8.87 -1.15 1.53
CA GLY A 44 -9.43 -0.91 0.21
C GLY A 44 -8.43 -0.22 -0.72
N LEU A 45 -8.48 -0.57 -1.99
CA LEU A 45 -7.72 0.06 -3.07
C LEU A 45 -8.59 0.23 -4.30
N ILE A 46 -8.49 1.37 -4.99
CA ILE A 46 -9.04 1.56 -6.32
C ILE A 46 -7.94 2.09 -7.24
N LEU A 47 -7.63 1.33 -8.29
CA LEU A 47 -6.71 1.71 -9.36
C LEU A 47 -7.48 1.77 -10.68
N ASN A 48 -7.55 2.96 -11.30
CA ASN A 48 -8.21 3.18 -12.59
C ASN A 48 -9.64 2.59 -12.62
N ASN A 49 -10.44 2.96 -11.61
CA ASN A 49 -11.81 2.50 -11.38
C ASN A 49 -11.95 0.99 -11.13
N ARG A 50 -10.85 0.28 -10.88
CA ARG A 50 -10.87 -1.12 -10.50
C ARG A 50 -10.46 -1.33 -9.05
N TRP A 51 -11.25 -2.07 -8.30
CA TRP A 51 -11.06 -2.21 -6.87
C TRP A 51 -10.32 -3.50 -6.50
N LEU A 52 -9.60 -3.44 -5.37
CA LEU A 52 -9.12 -4.58 -4.59
C LEU A 52 -9.44 -4.31 -3.12
N ALA A 53 -9.61 -5.38 -2.36
CA ALA A 53 -9.83 -5.27 -0.93
C ALA A 53 -9.22 -6.47 -0.19
N TRP A 54 -8.79 -6.26 1.06
CA TRP A 54 -8.19 -7.27 1.92
C TRP A 54 -8.78 -7.16 3.32
N GLU A 55 -9.32 -8.27 3.83
CA GLU A 55 -9.82 -8.32 5.21
C GLU A 55 -8.64 -8.28 6.20
N LEU A 56 -8.78 -7.48 7.26
CA LEU A 56 -7.88 -7.52 8.41
C LEU A 56 -8.24 -8.73 9.29
N LYS A 57 -7.26 -9.57 9.60
CA LYS A 57 -7.47 -10.78 10.40
C LYS A 57 -7.88 -10.44 11.82
N PRO A 58 -8.60 -11.34 12.51
CA PRO A 58 -8.82 -11.22 13.95
C PRO A 58 -7.49 -11.01 14.68
N HIS A 59 -7.43 -10.03 15.57
CA HIS A 59 -6.23 -9.66 16.33
C HIS A 59 -5.07 -9.09 15.50
N TRP A 60 -5.34 -8.56 14.30
CA TRP A 60 -4.35 -7.82 13.52
C TRP A 60 -3.75 -6.63 14.30
N ALA A 61 -4.57 -6.01 15.16
CA ALA A 61 -4.17 -4.88 15.99
C ALA A 61 -3.48 -5.38 17.27
N GLY A 62 -2.24 -4.94 17.48
CA GLY A 62 -1.37 -5.38 18.57
C GLY A 62 0.10 -5.08 18.26
N GLU A 63 0.94 -5.02 19.31
CA GLU A 63 2.41 -4.86 19.16
C GLU A 63 2.86 -3.72 18.21
N GLY A 64 2.14 -2.59 18.22
CA GLY A 64 2.45 -1.44 17.37
C GLY A 64 1.80 -1.47 15.99
N CYS A 65 1.07 -2.52 15.62
CA CYS A 65 0.13 -2.53 14.51
C CYS A 65 -1.20 -1.90 14.94
N HIS A 66 -1.52 -0.75 14.38
CA HIS A 66 -2.75 0.02 14.63
C HIS A 66 -3.24 0.62 13.31
N ILE A 67 -4.32 1.42 13.33
CA ILE A 67 -4.92 1.95 12.10
C ILE A 67 -3.93 2.68 11.20
N GLY A 68 -3.03 3.49 11.77
CA GLY A 68 -1.97 4.16 10.98
C GLY A 68 -1.00 3.20 10.28
N TRP A 69 -0.76 2.01 10.84
CA TRP A 69 -0.01 0.94 10.18
C TRP A 69 -0.83 0.33 9.03
N ALA A 70 -2.11 0.01 9.25
CA ALA A 70 -2.96 -0.56 8.20
C ALA A 70 -3.09 0.38 6.98
N GLU A 71 -3.18 1.68 7.26
CA GLU A 71 -3.19 2.75 6.25
C GLU A 71 -1.87 2.84 5.47
N MET A 72 -0.73 2.65 6.14
CA MET A 72 0.56 2.57 5.46
C MET A 72 0.68 1.29 4.62
N VAL A 73 0.17 0.17 5.13
CA VAL A 73 0.06 -1.09 4.36
C VAL A 73 -0.83 -0.93 3.14
N ALA A 74 -1.87 -0.08 3.19
CA ALA A 74 -2.68 0.22 2.01
C ALA A 74 -1.84 0.85 0.89
N VAL A 75 -0.89 1.74 1.23
CA VAL A 75 0.08 2.30 0.28
C VAL A 75 1.07 1.24 -0.23
N GLU A 76 1.53 0.35 0.64
CA GLU A 76 2.41 -0.77 0.25
C GLU A 76 1.73 -1.70 -0.76
N LEU A 77 0.48 -2.09 -0.49
CA LEU A 77 -0.35 -2.91 -1.39
C LEU A 77 -0.64 -2.18 -2.71
N ALA A 78 -0.81 -0.86 -2.68
CA ALA A 78 -0.95 -0.05 -3.89
C ALA A 78 0.28 -0.14 -4.79
N LEU A 79 1.47 0.03 -4.21
CA LEU A 79 2.71 -0.09 -4.95
C LEU A 79 2.91 -1.50 -5.52
N LEU A 80 2.64 -2.54 -4.74
CA LEU A 80 2.68 -3.93 -5.20
C LEU A 80 1.68 -4.19 -6.35
N THR A 81 0.51 -3.56 -6.31
CA THR A 81 -0.51 -3.66 -7.37
C THR A 81 -0.03 -3.01 -8.66
N LEU A 82 0.64 -1.85 -8.58
CA LEU A 82 1.28 -1.20 -9.73
C LEU A 82 2.35 -2.10 -10.35
N ILE A 83 3.23 -2.66 -9.52
CA ILE A 83 4.29 -3.59 -9.95
C ILE A 83 3.71 -4.81 -10.66
N THR A 84 2.69 -5.44 -10.07
CA THR A 84 1.99 -6.60 -10.67
C THR A 84 1.27 -6.23 -11.97
N SER A 85 0.87 -4.97 -12.11
CA SER A 85 0.28 -4.43 -13.34
C SER A 85 1.31 -4.08 -14.41
N HIS A 86 2.60 -4.37 -14.17
CA HIS A 86 3.74 -4.10 -15.04
C HIS A 86 3.97 -2.61 -15.29
N VAL A 87 3.53 -1.77 -14.35
CA VAL A 87 3.85 -0.35 -14.30
C VAL A 87 5.31 -0.21 -13.86
N ASN A 88 6.11 0.55 -14.59
CA ASN A 88 7.52 0.80 -14.29
C ASN A 88 7.92 2.19 -14.78
N ASN A 89 9.03 2.72 -14.25
CA ASN A 89 9.63 3.99 -14.67
C ASN A 89 8.63 5.15 -14.76
N THR A 90 7.78 5.30 -13.74
CA THR A 90 6.69 6.27 -13.72
C THR A 90 6.59 6.95 -12.36
N HIS A 91 5.81 8.04 -12.31
CA HIS A 91 5.49 8.76 -11.10
C HIS A 91 3.97 8.78 -10.92
N ILE A 92 3.47 8.13 -9.86
CA ILE A 92 2.05 7.93 -9.62
C ILE A 92 1.59 8.71 -8.39
N ARG A 93 0.41 9.31 -8.48
CA ARG A 93 -0.27 9.91 -7.33
C ARG A 93 -1.13 8.86 -6.62
N ILE A 94 -0.98 8.78 -5.30
CA ILE A 94 -1.83 7.98 -4.42
C ILE A 94 -2.63 8.93 -3.54
N LEU A 95 -3.94 8.73 -3.51
CA LEU A 95 -4.88 9.52 -2.72
C LEU A 95 -5.23 8.76 -1.45
N SER A 96 -4.99 9.38 -0.28
CA SER A 96 -5.35 8.85 1.05
C SER A 96 -5.95 9.96 1.90
N ASP A 97 -6.95 9.65 2.72
CA ASP A 97 -7.54 10.62 3.64
C ASP A 97 -6.79 10.69 4.99
N ASN A 98 -5.78 9.84 5.16
CA ASN A 98 -4.96 9.77 6.35
C ASN A 98 -3.77 10.75 6.31
N GLN A 99 -3.91 11.89 6.99
CA GLN A 99 -2.84 12.88 7.09
C GLN A 99 -1.55 12.34 7.74
N GLY A 100 -1.65 11.34 8.61
CA GLY A 100 -0.51 10.71 9.25
C GLY A 100 0.36 9.94 8.24
N VAL A 101 -0.27 9.19 7.35
CA VAL A 101 0.44 8.48 6.25
C VAL A 101 1.06 9.46 5.27
N VAL A 102 0.31 10.49 4.86
CA VAL A 102 0.82 11.56 3.98
C VAL A 102 2.03 12.24 4.63
N GLY A 103 1.96 12.56 5.92
CA GLY A 103 3.04 13.17 6.67
C GLY A 103 4.27 12.28 6.77
N ALA A 104 4.09 11.00 7.11
CA ALA A 104 5.18 10.04 7.25
C ALA A 104 5.93 9.80 5.93
N LEU A 105 5.20 9.62 4.81
CA LEU A 105 5.82 9.43 3.49
C LEU A 105 6.56 10.68 3.01
N LYS A 106 6.03 11.88 3.28
CA LYS A 106 6.73 13.14 2.99
C LYS A 106 7.97 13.34 3.86
N ALA A 107 7.91 12.94 5.12
CA ALA A 107 9.03 13.05 6.06
C ALA A 107 10.10 11.97 5.84
N GLY A 108 9.74 10.85 5.22
CA GLY A 108 10.62 9.68 5.05
C GLY A 108 10.80 8.85 6.32
N TYR A 109 9.99 9.07 7.36
CA TYR A 109 10.02 8.27 8.59
C TYR A 109 8.67 8.31 9.33
N SER A 110 8.46 7.35 10.22
CA SER A 110 7.41 7.36 11.24
C SER A 110 7.97 7.01 12.62
N HIS A 111 7.32 7.51 13.68
CA HIS A 111 7.64 7.16 15.06
C HIS A 111 7.18 5.74 15.43
N GLY A 112 6.16 5.20 14.75
CA GLY A 112 5.65 3.85 15.00
C GLY A 112 6.54 2.80 14.31
N PRO A 113 7.17 1.85 15.03
CA PRO A 113 8.09 0.89 14.43
C PRO A 113 7.47 0.07 13.28
N ALA A 114 6.25 -0.44 13.47
CA ALA A 114 5.55 -1.21 12.43
C ALA A 114 5.22 -0.35 11.20
N GLN A 115 4.71 0.87 11.41
CA GLN A 115 4.42 1.80 10.31
C GLN A 115 5.71 2.20 9.57
N ASN A 116 6.80 2.42 10.29
CA ASN A 116 8.10 2.75 9.71
C ASN A 116 8.69 1.57 8.93
N ALA A 117 8.49 0.34 9.39
CA ALA A 117 8.89 -0.85 8.65
C ALA A 117 8.17 -0.93 7.29
N SER A 118 6.84 -0.72 7.24
CA SER A 118 6.11 -0.63 5.97
C SER A 118 6.61 0.52 5.10
N LEU A 119 6.96 1.68 5.67
CA LEU A 119 7.56 2.78 4.92
C LEU A 119 8.90 2.36 4.30
N CYS A 120 9.78 1.69 5.04
CA CYS A 120 11.03 1.15 4.51
C CYS A 120 10.79 0.17 3.36
N CYS A 121 9.79 -0.71 3.48
CA CYS A 121 9.38 -1.62 2.40
C CYS A 121 8.90 -0.84 1.16
N ILE A 122 8.08 0.19 1.33
CA ILE A 122 7.62 1.06 0.24
C ILE A 122 8.82 1.70 -0.47
N VAL A 123 9.75 2.30 0.27
CA VAL A 123 10.94 2.94 -0.32
C VAL A 123 11.82 1.94 -1.08
N ALA A 124 12.00 0.73 -0.54
CA ALA A 124 12.75 -0.33 -1.22
C ALA A 124 12.09 -0.72 -2.55
N LEU A 125 10.76 -0.92 -2.55
CA LEU A 125 10.00 -1.27 -3.75
C LEU A 125 10.02 -0.15 -4.81
N MET A 126 9.96 1.12 -4.38
CA MET A 126 10.09 2.27 -5.27
C MET A 126 11.43 2.24 -6.02
N GLN A 127 12.52 1.97 -5.29
CA GLN A 127 13.87 1.90 -5.86
C GLN A 127 14.04 0.69 -6.78
N GLU A 128 13.61 -0.50 -6.33
CA GLU A 128 13.75 -1.75 -7.09
C GLU A 128 13.02 -1.68 -8.44
N HIS A 129 11.82 -1.08 -8.48
CA HIS A 129 10.97 -1.05 -9.67
C HIS A 129 11.00 0.28 -10.42
N SER A 130 11.82 1.25 -9.98
CA SER A 130 11.87 2.60 -10.54
C SER A 130 10.48 3.25 -10.60
N ILE A 131 9.71 3.14 -9.52
CA ILE A 131 8.39 3.76 -9.39
C ILE A 131 8.49 4.86 -8.34
N TRP A 132 8.10 6.07 -8.71
CA TRP A 132 7.92 7.16 -7.78
C TRP A 132 6.45 7.25 -7.38
N ILE A 133 6.20 7.48 -6.10
CA ILE A 133 4.85 7.76 -5.59
C ILE A 133 4.84 9.11 -4.89
N THR A 134 3.79 9.88 -5.12
CA THR A 134 3.44 11.04 -4.28
C THR A 134 2.11 10.74 -3.62
N VAL A 135 2.07 10.77 -2.29
CA VAL A 135 0.83 10.61 -1.53
C VAL A 135 0.24 11.97 -1.20
N GLU A 136 -0.98 12.19 -1.66
CA GLU A 136 -1.73 13.42 -1.45
C GLU A 136 -2.94 13.17 -0.58
N TRP A 137 -3.20 14.15 0.28
CA TRP A 137 -4.38 14.11 1.14
C TRP A 137 -5.64 14.45 0.34
N LEU A 138 -6.72 13.70 0.55
CA LEU A 138 -8.06 14.09 0.14
C LEU A 138 -9.05 13.96 1.30
N PRO A 139 -10.20 14.67 1.27
CA PRO A 139 -11.26 14.45 2.24
C PRO A 139 -11.86 13.04 2.15
N SER A 140 -12.16 12.40 3.28
CA SER A 140 -12.76 11.05 3.33
C SER A 140 -14.04 10.92 2.50
N ALA A 141 -14.89 11.97 2.48
CA ALA A 141 -16.12 11.98 1.68
C ALA A 141 -15.89 11.90 0.16
N SER A 142 -14.66 12.19 -0.29
CA SER A 142 -14.24 12.09 -1.68
C SER A 142 -13.41 10.82 -1.95
N ASN A 143 -13.15 10.00 -0.92
CA ASN A 143 -12.33 8.81 -1.03
C ASN A 143 -13.19 7.62 -1.49
N LEU A 144 -12.97 7.18 -2.72
CA LEU A 144 -13.75 6.10 -3.33
C LEU A 144 -13.50 4.73 -2.67
N THR A 145 -12.43 4.60 -1.88
CA THR A 145 -12.08 3.35 -1.19
C THR A 145 -12.70 3.17 0.19
N ASP A 146 -13.43 4.16 0.72
CA ASP A 146 -14.06 4.07 2.05
C ASP A 146 -15.07 2.92 2.15
N GLU A 147 -15.85 2.67 1.10
CA GLU A 147 -16.78 1.53 1.07
C GLU A 147 -16.02 0.18 0.97
N PRO A 148 -15.09 -0.03 0.00
CA PRO A 148 -14.28 -1.24 -0.06
C PRO A 148 -13.50 -1.56 1.22
N SER A 149 -12.92 -0.56 1.90
CA SER A 149 -12.17 -0.77 3.15
C SER A 149 -13.06 -1.23 4.30
N ARG A 150 -14.36 -0.99 4.22
CA ARG A 150 -15.40 -1.40 5.17
C ARG A 150 -16.12 -2.70 4.79
N GLY A 151 -15.67 -3.38 3.73
CA GLY A 151 -16.27 -4.63 3.26
C GLY A 151 -17.50 -4.44 2.38
N LEU A 152 -17.76 -3.22 1.90
CA LEU A 152 -18.85 -2.91 0.96
C LEU A 152 -18.25 -2.75 -0.44
N PHE A 153 -18.37 -3.78 -1.27
CA PHE A 153 -17.64 -3.84 -2.53
C PHE A 153 -18.47 -3.37 -3.73
N PRO A 154 -17.86 -2.61 -4.67
CA PRO A 154 -18.46 -2.34 -5.97
C PRO A 154 -18.70 -3.61 -6.79
N SER A 155 -19.36 -3.46 -7.95
CA SER A 155 -19.59 -4.57 -8.88
C SER A 155 -18.31 -5.36 -9.17
N ARG A 156 -18.45 -6.68 -9.32
CA ARG A 156 -17.34 -7.56 -9.68
C ARG A 156 -16.73 -7.23 -11.05
N ASP A 157 -17.49 -6.61 -11.94
CA ASP A 157 -17.00 -6.22 -13.27
C ASP A 157 -15.84 -5.20 -13.18
N THR A 158 -15.80 -4.46 -12.06
CA THR A 158 -14.73 -3.53 -11.72
C THR A 158 -13.72 -4.13 -10.75
N LEU A 159 -13.72 -5.43 -10.47
CA LEU A 159 -12.62 -6.06 -9.72
C LEU A 159 -11.30 -5.94 -10.52
N HIS A 160 -10.20 -5.64 -9.83
CA HIS A 160 -8.89 -5.58 -10.47
C HIS A 160 -8.42 -6.99 -10.84
N PRO A 161 -8.05 -7.25 -12.11
CA PRO A 161 -7.80 -8.61 -12.60
C PRO A 161 -6.48 -9.22 -12.13
N ARG A 162 -5.59 -8.42 -11.55
CA ARG A 162 -4.23 -8.82 -11.15
C ARG A 162 -3.95 -8.38 -9.71
N PRO A 163 -4.46 -9.10 -8.70
CA PRO A 163 -4.07 -8.83 -7.33
C PRO A 163 -2.57 -9.10 -7.12
N PRO A 164 -1.86 -8.28 -6.33
CA PRO A 164 -0.47 -8.55 -6.00
C PRO A 164 -0.33 -9.79 -5.13
N LYS A 165 0.85 -10.41 -5.20
CA LYS A 165 1.22 -11.45 -4.23
C LYS A 165 1.43 -10.80 -2.87
N LEU A 166 0.74 -11.32 -1.86
CA LEU A 166 0.86 -10.83 -0.48
C LEU A 166 2.25 -11.18 0.10
N PRO A 167 3.02 -10.19 0.62
CA PRO A 167 4.24 -10.42 1.38
C PRO A 167 4.01 -11.35 2.57
N LYS A 168 5.02 -12.16 2.94
CA LYS A 168 4.89 -13.12 4.04
C LYS A 168 4.70 -12.41 5.37
N GLU A 169 5.30 -11.24 5.49
CA GLU A 169 5.32 -10.34 6.64
C GLU A 169 3.92 -9.79 6.94
N LEU A 170 3.10 -9.58 5.90
CA LEU A 170 1.72 -9.10 6.05
C LEU A 170 0.71 -10.23 6.26
N SER A 171 1.06 -11.47 5.88
CA SER A 171 0.18 -12.63 5.97
C SER A 171 -0.37 -12.96 7.37
N PRO A 172 0.29 -12.64 8.51
CA PRO A 172 -0.30 -12.82 9.84
C PRO A 172 -1.45 -11.84 10.12
N TYR A 173 -1.49 -10.69 9.45
CA TYR A 173 -2.37 -9.57 9.78
C TYR A 173 -3.50 -9.35 8.77
N ILE A 174 -3.29 -9.70 7.50
CA ILE A 174 -4.30 -9.54 6.44
C ILE A 174 -4.54 -10.84 5.68
N CYS A 175 -5.78 -11.03 5.25
CA CYS A 175 -6.21 -12.13 4.40
C CYS A 175 -5.68 -11.96 2.97
N LYS A 176 -5.86 -13.01 2.14
CA LYS A 176 -5.68 -12.86 0.70
C LYS A 176 -6.70 -11.83 0.16
N PRO A 177 -6.41 -11.18 -0.98
CA PRO A 177 -7.37 -10.28 -1.59
C PRO A 177 -8.69 -11.00 -1.82
N VAL A 178 -9.80 -10.26 -1.66
CA VAL A 178 -11.15 -10.79 -1.83
C VAL A 178 -11.29 -11.38 -3.23
N ASP A 179 -11.43 -12.71 -3.27
CA ASP A 179 -11.84 -13.45 -4.45
C ASP A 179 -13.37 -13.52 -4.48
N PHE A 180 -13.97 -13.74 -5.65
CA PHE A 180 -15.43 -13.87 -5.81
C PHE A 180 -16.11 -14.98 -4.98
N HIS A 181 -15.36 -15.84 -4.30
CA HIS A 181 -15.90 -16.98 -3.59
C HIS A 181 -16.12 -16.74 -2.10
N ASP A 182 -16.28 -15.49 -1.65
CA ASP A 182 -16.81 -15.22 -0.32
C ASP A 182 -18.35 -15.05 -0.38
N PRO A 183 -19.15 -16.04 0.07
CA PRO A 183 -20.61 -15.97 0.05
C PRO A 183 -21.20 -14.90 0.98
N CYS A 184 -20.38 -14.13 1.71
CA CYS A 184 -20.82 -13.04 2.57
C CYS A 184 -21.09 -11.72 1.84
N ILE A 185 -20.74 -11.59 0.55
CA ILE A 185 -21.03 -10.37 -0.22
C ILE A 185 -22.46 -10.45 -0.76
N THR A 186 -23.41 -10.16 0.12
CA THR A 186 -24.82 -10.09 -0.23
C THR A 186 -25.01 -8.87 -1.12
N THR A 187 -25.45 -9.12 -2.36
CA THR A 187 -25.90 -8.09 -3.29
C THR A 187 -27.02 -7.29 -2.63
N ILE A 188 -26.82 -5.98 -2.47
CA ILE A 188 -27.91 -5.02 -2.20
C ILE A 188 -28.46 -4.57 -3.55
#